data_AF-A0A7V9EMV4-F1
#
_entry.id   AF-A0A7V9EMV4-F1
#
_cell.length_a   1.000
_cell.length_b   1.000
_cell.length_c   1.000
_cell.angle_alpha   90.00
_cell.angle_beta   90.00
_cell.angle_gamma   90.00
#
_symmetry.space_group_name_H-M   'P 1'
#
loop_
_entity.id
_entity.type
_entity.pdbx_description
1 polymer ?
#
loop_
_entity_poly.entity_id
_entity_poly.type
_entity_poly.pdbx_seq_one_letter_code
_entity_poly.pdbx_strand_id
1 'polypeptide(L)'
;MTHNGGGDGRHIDESLGALTGEGAGQRTGSDEPKGVQAYDVWSGIPTRTEDPTYYDRPVVKEPVWIWAVPTYFFVGGTAGAAAVLAEVAESLSDGELDDLVRRARWVGAIGGACGTALLIYDLGRPERFLNMLRVFRPSSAMSMGSWIVATAAPAFAGSAILPHTGGLVGSFGNAIGKVAGVMGLPLAGYTAALLGNTAVPAWQAARKSMPFLFVASGTTSAASLLGMMTFSDREERVVRRFGIAGGLAETAAALAFEKEVKSVEQVGKPLEAGASGALWKAAKTCSTVSLAASLVPGDIPLKRFLAGVTGTAAGLLTRFAVFEAGVASARDPRATFRQQRAGRGGAESTGSAAVTGSGGRRAAVKARTGAGAWISLERQQVKAAAPRQLCFEVVSSAGKLLEKRSDTERVYEFTTPYGGREIRTVELLTLDAPRAIHYRWLEGPLEAVEETISFEESGGA
;
A
#
# COMPACT_ATOMS: atom_id res chain seq x y z
N MET A 1 38.70 38.60 1.38
CA MET A 1 38.84 37.89 2.67
C MET A 1 39.31 36.47 2.37
N THR A 2 40.36 36.06 3.05
CA THR A 2 41.13 34.83 2.82
C THR A 2 40.33 33.57 3.19
N HIS A 3 40.17 32.65 2.24
CA HIS A 3 39.60 31.33 2.48
C HIS A 3 40.64 30.46 3.21
N ASN A 4 40.44 30.21 4.50
CA ASN A 4 41.31 29.36 5.30
C ASN A 4 40.97 27.90 5.01
N GLY A 5 41.92 27.16 4.43
CA GLY A 5 41.81 25.75 4.06
C GLY A 5 41.98 24.82 5.27
N GLY A 6 40.98 24.78 6.14
CA GLY A 6 40.99 23.98 7.37
C GLY A 6 39.82 22.99 7.52
N GLY A 7 39.15 22.61 6.43
CA GLY A 7 38.12 21.56 6.48
C GLY A 7 38.73 20.18 6.23
N ASP A 8 38.24 19.15 6.92
CA ASP A 8 38.65 17.74 6.85
C ASP A 8 38.44 17.04 5.47
N GLY A 9 38.20 17.81 4.40
CA GLY A 9 37.94 17.34 3.05
C GLY A 9 36.54 16.78 2.82
N ARG A 10 35.68 16.68 3.84
CA ARG A 10 34.32 16.11 3.71
C ARG A 10 33.25 17.13 3.29
N HIS A 11 33.59 18.42 3.26
CA HIS A 11 32.66 19.52 2.93
C HIS A 11 31.35 19.49 3.76
N ILE A 12 31.45 19.09 5.03
CA ILE A 12 30.33 19.11 5.97
C ILE A 12 30.41 20.42 6.76
N ASP A 13 29.30 21.16 6.82
CA ASP A 13 29.20 22.37 7.62
C ASP A 13 29.00 21.98 9.11
N GLU A 14 30.05 22.11 9.90
CA GLU A 14 30.05 21.77 11.33
C GLU A 14 29.08 22.62 12.15
N SER A 15 28.67 23.79 11.64
CA SER A 15 27.66 24.64 12.29
C SER A 15 26.27 24.00 12.31
N LEU A 16 25.98 23.05 11.41
CA LEU A 16 24.73 22.27 11.42
C LEU A 16 24.66 21.25 12.56
N GLY A 17 25.81 20.89 13.16
CA GLY A 17 25.89 20.05 14.35
C GLY A 17 25.93 20.83 15.66
N ALA A 18 25.97 22.16 15.61
CA ALA A 18 25.94 22.99 16.81
C ALA A 18 24.58 22.84 17.50
N LEU A 19 24.59 22.42 18.77
CA LEU A 19 23.41 22.30 19.61
C LEU A 19 22.93 23.69 20.06
N THR A 20 22.56 24.55 19.10
CA THR A 20 22.09 25.90 19.32
C THR A 20 20.75 26.08 18.60
N GLY A 21 19.67 25.93 19.36
CA GLY A 21 18.28 26.03 18.91
C GLY A 21 17.31 25.57 20.00
N GLU A 22 16.01 25.81 19.86
CA GLU A 22 15.00 25.46 20.88
C GLU A 22 15.00 23.95 21.24
N GLY A 23 15.36 23.09 20.29
CA GLY A 23 15.53 21.64 20.51
C GLY A 23 16.77 21.28 21.35
N ALA A 24 17.78 22.15 21.44
CA ALA A 24 18.99 21.92 22.25
C ALA A 24 18.72 22.02 23.76
N GLY A 25 17.59 22.61 24.15
CA GLY A 25 17.11 22.66 25.54
C GLY A 25 16.31 21.43 25.97
N GLN A 26 16.03 20.47 25.07
CA GLN A 26 15.30 19.26 25.44
C GLN A 26 16.16 18.38 26.35
N ARG A 27 15.89 18.46 27.66
CA ARG A 27 16.34 17.46 28.62
C ARG A 27 15.51 16.19 28.41
N THR A 28 16.06 15.21 27.69
CA THR A 28 15.54 13.85 27.74
C THR A 28 15.68 13.35 29.18
N GLY A 29 14.58 12.91 29.79
CA GLY A 29 14.64 12.27 31.11
C GLY A 29 15.66 11.13 31.07
N SER A 30 16.56 11.10 32.05
CA SER A 30 17.67 10.14 32.16
C SER A 30 17.23 8.72 32.49
N ASP A 31 16.05 8.31 32.04
CA ASP A 31 15.61 6.93 32.07
C ASP A 31 15.99 6.27 30.73
N GLU A 32 17.29 6.23 30.46
CA GLU A 32 17.80 5.11 29.68
C GLU A 32 17.46 3.85 30.48
N PRO A 33 16.80 2.84 29.87
CA PRO A 33 16.71 1.53 30.51
C PRO A 33 18.15 1.07 30.74
N LYS A 34 18.59 1.02 32.01
CA LYS A 34 19.85 0.36 32.39
C LYS A 34 19.82 -1.05 31.82
N GLY A 35 20.56 -1.27 30.73
CA GLY A 35 20.62 -2.57 30.04
C GLY A 35 20.52 -2.52 28.52
N VAL A 36 20.29 -1.37 27.87
CA VAL A 36 20.52 -1.28 26.42
C VAL A 36 22.02 -1.22 26.20
N GLN A 37 22.64 -2.38 25.99
CA GLN A 37 23.99 -2.45 25.43
C GLN A 37 24.02 -1.54 24.21
N ALA A 38 24.86 -0.50 24.24
CA ALA A 38 25.23 0.21 23.03
C ALA A 38 25.63 -0.85 22.01
N TYR A 39 24.99 -0.85 20.83
CA TYR A 39 25.39 -1.78 19.78
C TYR A 39 26.89 -1.65 19.61
N ASP A 40 27.63 -2.75 19.75
CA ASP A 40 29.08 -2.76 19.52
C ASP A 40 29.32 -2.16 18.14
N VAL A 41 29.92 -0.96 18.12
CA VAL A 41 30.26 -0.28 16.89
C VAL A 41 31.39 -1.10 16.26
N TRP A 42 31.10 -1.74 15.13
CA TRP A 42 32.03 -2.62 14.45
C TRP A 42 33.31 -1.85 14.10
N SER A 43 34.42 -2.21 14.75
CA SER A 43 35.73 -1.59 14.58
C SER A 43 36.57 -2.21 13.46
N GLY A 44 36.07 -3.28 12.83
CA GLY A 44 36.69 -3.93 11.68
C GLY A 44 35.71 -4.06 10.51
N ILE A 45 36.23 -4.11 9.29
CA ILE A 45 35.45 -4.45 8.10
C ILE A 45 35.01 -5.91 8.24
N PRO A 46 33.70 -6.21 8.37
CA PRO A 46 33.23 -7.57 8.55
C PRO A 46 33.31 -8.29 7.20
N THR A 47 34.49 -8.78 6.85
CA THR A 47 34.63 -9.75 5.77
C THR A 47 34.97 -11.10 6.37
N ARG A 48 34.05 -11.59 7.21
CA ARG A 48 33.98 -13.01 7.51
C ARG A 48 33.23 -13.65 6.35
N THR A 49 33.87 -14.56 5.61
CA THR A 49 33.26 -15.27 4.46
C THR A 49 32.01 -16.08 4.82
N GLU A 50 31.75 -16.27 6.10
CA GLU A 50 30.57 -16.98 6.65
C GLU A 50 29.46 -16.03 7.15
N ASP A 51 29.71 -14.73 7.29
CA ASP A 51 28.67 -13.78 7.69
C ASP A 51 27.78 -13.45 6.46
N PRO A 52 26.45 -13.42 6.63
CA PRO A 52 25.55 -13.10 5.52
C PRO A 52 25.90 -11.73 4.98
N THR A 53 26.18 -11.67 3.68
CA THR A 53 26.52 -10.43 3.00
C THR A 53 25.32 -9.48 3.02
N TYR A 54 25.54 -8.21 2.69
CA TYR A 54 24.44 -7.25 2.50
C TYR A 54 23.32 -7.79 1.59
N TYR A 55 23.66 -8.61 0.58
CA TYR A 55 22.70 -9.21 -0.36
C TYR A 55 21.91 -10.40 0.20
N ASP A 56 22.34 -10.95 1.34
CA ASP A 56 21.67 -12.06 2.03
C ASP A 56 20.80 -11.57 3.20
N ARG A 57 20.64 -10.26 3.35
CA ARG A 57 19.72 -9.65 4.33
C ARG A 57 18.37 -9.32 3.69
N PRO A 58 17.24 -9.59 4.36
CA PRO A 58 15.92 -9.15 3.91
C PRO A 58 15.88 -7.64 3.66
N VAL A 59 15.37 -7.25 2.49
CA VAL A 59 15.26 -5.84 2.08
C VAL A 59 14.11 -5.14 2.81
N VAL A 60 13.03 -5.88 3.04
CA VAL A 60 11.85 -5.40 3.77
C VAL A 60 11.85 -6.01 5.18
N LYS A 61 11.36 -5.24 6.15
CA LYS A 61 11.14 -5.77 7.50
C LYS A 61 10.06 -6.84 7.46
N GLU A 62 10.25 -7.86 8.28
CA GLU A 62 9.23 -8.86 8.52
C GLU A 62 7.97 -8.20 9.13
N PRO A 63 6.76 -8.59 8.70
CA PRO A 63 5.53 -8.19 9.38
C PRO A 63 5.54 -8.62 10.84
N VAL A 64 5.20 -7.71 11.75
CA VAL A 64 5.22 -7.97 13.21
C VAL A 64 3.88 -8.46 13.76
N TRP A 65 2.89 -8.65 12.90
CA TRP A 65 1.55 -9.10 13.28
C TRP A 65 1.57 -10.53 13.82
N ILE A 66 0.71 -10.81 14.80
CA ILE A 66 0.56 -12.14 15.38
C ILE A 66 -0.58 -12.93 14.72
N TRP A 67 -0.74 -14.20 15.10
CA TRP A 67 -1.80 -15.11 14.62
C TRP A 67 -3.23 -14.56 14.77
N ALA A 68 -3.45 -13.58 15.66
CA ALA A 68 -4.73 -12.92 15.85
C ALA A 68 -5.18 -12.17 14.58
N VAL A 69 -4.24 -11.66 13.78
CA VAL A 69 -4.53 -10.89 12.56
C VAL A 69 -5.12 -11.74 11.43
N PRO A 70 -4.51 -12.87 10.98
CA PRO A 70 -5.16 -13.75 10.01
C PRO A 70 -6.46 -14.36 10.53
N THR A 71 -6.57 -14.58 11.85
CA THR A 71 -7.84 -14.98 12.48
C THR A 71 -8.90 -13.90 12.34
N TYR A 72 -8.55 -12.64 12.61
CA TYR A 72 -9.42 -11.48 12.40
C TYR A 72 -9.85 -11.37 10.93
N PHE A 73 -8.93 -11.54 9.97
CA PHE A 73 -9.25 -11.52 8.55
C PHE A 73 -10.36 -12.52 8.22
N PHE A 74 -10.27 -13.73 8.75
CA PHE A 74 -11.28 -14.78 8.55
C PHE A 74 -12.61 -14.43 9.21
N VAL A 75 -12.60 -14.07 10.51
CA VAL A 75 -13.82 -13.81 11.27
C VAL A 75 -14.53 -12.55 10.75
N GLY A 76 -13.79 -11.46 10.50
CA GLY A 76 -14.33 -10.23 9.91
C GLY A 76 -14.82 -10.43 8.47
N GLY A 77 -14.11 -11.24 7.68
CA GLY A 77 -14.53 -11.67 6.34
C GLY A 77 -15.89 -12.37 6.34
N THR A 78 -16.01 -13.35 7.22
CA THR A 78 -17.23 -14.15 7.41
C THR A 78 -18.39 -13.30 7.94
N ALA A 79 -18.12 -12.44 8.93
CA ALA A 79 -19.10 -11.52 9.51
C ALA A 79 -19.65 -10.55 8.46
N GLY A 80 -18.76 -9.94 7.67
CA GLY A 80 -19.13 -9.01 6.62
C GLY A 80 -19.99 -9.66 5.53
N ALA A 81 -19.62 -10.86 5.08
CA ALA A 81 -20.40 -11.61 4.09
C ALA A 81 -21.78 -12.03 4.63
N ALA A 82 -21.87 -12.43 5.91
CA ALA A 82 -23.15 -12.74 6.55
C ALA A 82 -24.05 -11.50 6.68
N ALA A 83 -23.49 -10.34 7.04
CA ALA A 83 -24.24 -9.08 7.11
C ALA A 83 -24.80 -8.67 5.73
N VAL A 84 -24.02 -8.82 4.66
CA VAL A 84 -24.49 -8.58 3.28
C VAL A 84 -25.62 -9.55 2.92
N LEU A 85 -25.48 -10.84 3.23
CA LEU A 85 -26.54 -11.82 2.95
C LEU A 85 -27.83 -11.47 3.70
N ALA A 86 -27.73 -11.07 4.97
CA ALA A 86 -28.88 -10.69 5.78
C ALA A 86 -29.64 -9.52 5.15
N GLU A 87 -28.93 -8.44 4.79
CA GLU A 87 -29.55 -7.25 4.20
C GLU A 87 -30.18 -7.54 2.82
N VAL A 88 -29.50 -8.33 1.99
CA VAL A 88 -30.03 -8.72 0.67
C VAL A 88 -31.25 -9.62 0.82
N ALA A 89 -31.23 -10.57 1.76
CA ALA A 89 -32.36 -11.46 2.02
C ALA A 89 -33.56 -10.67 2.55
N GLU A 90 -33.36 -9.78 3.52
CA GLU A 90 -34.40 -8.91 4.09
C GLU A 90 -35.03 -8.01 3.02
N SER A 91 -34.20 -7.39 2.16
CA SER A 91 -34.67 -6.50 1.10
C SER A 91 -35.46 -7.19 -0.01
N LEU A 92 -35.28 -8.50 -0.21
CA LEU A 92 -35.83 -9.22 -1.36
C LEU A 92 -36.95 -10.22 -1.03
N SER A 93 -37.22 -10.47 0.26
CA SER A 93 -38.08 -11.60 0.66
C SER A 93 -39.35 -11.24 1.43
N ASP A 94 -39.58 -9.96 1.73
CA ASP A 94 -40.80 -9.48 2.43
C ASP A 94 -41.20 -10.35 3.65
N GLY A 95 -40.20 -10.77 4.43
CA GLY A 95 -40.37 -11.59 5.64
C GLY A 95 -40.25 -13.12 5.44
N GLU A 96 -40.18 -13.61 4.20
CA GLU A 96 -40.12 -15.06 3.92
C GLU A 96 -38.79 -15.72 4.29
N LEU A 97 -37.74 -14.94 4.58
CA LEU A 97 -36.40 -15.42 4.96
C LEU A 97 -35.98 -14.95 6.37
N ASP A 98 -36.93 -14.70 7.26
CA ASP A 98 -36.68 -14.08 8.58
C ASP A 98 -35.76 -14.90 9.50
N ASP A 99 -35.79 -16.23 9.47
CA ASP A 99 -34.85 -17.04 10.28
C ASP A 99 -33.44 -16.91 9.70
N LEU A 100 -33.28 -16.98 8.37
CA LEU A 100 -32.00 -16.75 7.71
C LEU A 100 -31.43 -15.35 8.02
N VAL A 101 -32.24 -14.30 7.89
CA VAL A 101 -31.83 -12.91 8.20
C VAL A 101 -31.36 -12.79 9.64
N ARG A 102 -32.14 -13.33 10.59
CA ARG A 102 -31.79 -13.32 12.02
C ARG A 102 -30.48 -14.06 12.29
N ARG A 103 -30.31 -15.29 11.78
CA ARG A 103 -29.08 -16.07 12.01
C ARG A 103 -27.86 -15.44 11.34
N ALA A 104 -28.01 -14.88 10.14
CA ALA A 104 -26.94 -14.17 9.45
C ALA A 104 -26.51 -12.89 10.19
N ARG A 105 -27.47 -12.12 10.74
CA ARG A 105 -27.18 -10.97 11.64
C ARG A 105 -26.43 -11.41 12.90
N TRP A 106 -26.79 -12.53 13.51
CA TRP A 106 -26.07 -13.08 14.67
C TRP A 106 -24.66 -13.55 14.32
N VAL A 107 -24.46 -14.22 13.17
CA VAL A 107 -23.13 -14.56 12.66
C VAL A 107 -22.29 -13.29 12.47
N GLY A 108 -22.89 -12.25 11.88
CA GLY A 108 -22.28 -10.92 11.74
C GLY A 108 -21.90 -10.31 13.09
N ALA A 109 -22.82 -10.25 14.05
CA ALA A 109 -22.60 -9.66 15.37
C ALA A 109 -21.52 -10.39 16.18
N ILE A 110 -21.58 -11.72 16.25
CA ILE A 110 -20.58 -12.53 16.96
C ILE A 110 -19.23 -12.37 16.29
N GLY A 111 -19.17 -12.45 14.96
CA GLY A 111 -17.91 -12.27 14.23
C GLY A 111 -17.35 -10.85 14.38
N GLY A 112 -18.19 -9.83 14.39
CA GLY A 112 -17.80 -8.44 14.66
C GLY A 112 -17.21 -8.27 16.07
N ALA A 113 -17.83 -8.89 17.08
CA ALA A 113 -17.34 -8.86 18.46
C ALA A 113 -16.00 -9.61 18.60
N CYS A 114 -15.91 -10.85 18.11
CA CYS A 114 -14.69 -11.64 18.12
C CYS A 114 -13.56 -10.94 17.34
N GLY A 115 -13.87 -10.38 16.17
CA GLY A 115 -12.91 -9.65 15.37
C GLY A 115 -12.37 -8.40 16.06
N THR A 116 -13.25 -7.64 16.73
CA THR A 116 -12.85 -6.49 17.54
C THR A 116 -11.93 -6.92 18.70
N ALA A 117 -12.28 -8.00 19.41
CA ALA A 117 -11.45 -8.52 20.49
C ALA A 117 -10.05 -8.96 20.01
N LEU A 118 -9.97 -9.64 18.86
CA LEU A 118 -8.70 -10.05 18.24
C LEU A 118 -7.82 -8.85 17.87
N LEU A 119 -8.41 -7.77 17.36
CA LEU A 119 -7.67 -6.54 17.04
C LEU A 119 -7.19 -5.81 18.30
N ILE A 120 -8.00 -5.78 19.35
CA ILE A 120 -7.60 -5.21 20.66
C ILE A 120 -6.40 -6.00 21.24
N TYR A 121 -6.42 -7.32 21.09
CA TYR A 121 -5.32 -8.18 21.53
C TYR A 121 -4.02 -7.92 20.74
N ASP A 122 -4.09 -7.61 19.44
CA ASP A 122 -2.93 -7.28 18.60
C ASP A 122 -2.39 -5.84 18.83
N LEU A 123 -3.24 -4.90 19.27
CA LEU A 123 -2.95 -3.46 19.34
C LEU A 123 -1.77 -3.06 20.23
N GLY A 124 -1.35 -3.91 21.18
CA GLY A 124 -0.23 -3.68 22.12
C GLY A 124 -0.45 -2.57 23.16
N ARG A 125 -1.08 -1.45 22.77
CA ARG A 125 -1.52 -0.32 23.60
C ARG A 125 -2.98 0.05 23.30
N PRO A 126 -3.96 -0.78 23.70
CA PRO A 126 -5.36 -0.61 23.34
C PRO A 126 -5.98 0.69 23.88
N GLU A 127 -5.45 1.25 24.96
CA GLU A 127 -5.89 2.52 25.53
C GLU A 127 -5.73 3.72 24.57
N ARG A 128 -4.91 3.56 23.52
CA ARG A 128 -4.68 4.58 22.49
C ARG A 128 -5.55 4.40 21.24
N PHE A 129 -6.49 3.46 21.22
CA PHE A 129 -7.33 3.16 20.05
C PHE A 129 -8.00 4.40 19.45
N LEU A 130 -8.53 5.31 20.29
CA LEU A 130 -9.20 6.53 19.81
C LEU A 130 -8.28 7.45 18.98
N ASN A 131 -6.95 7.35 19.13
CA ASN A 131 -6.01 8.08 18.30
C ASN A 131 -6.09 7.66 16.82
N MET A 132 -6.49 6.42 16.54
CA MET A 132 -6.67 5.91 15.17
C MET A 132 -7.92 6.51 14.49
N LEU A 133 -8.92 6.92 15.28
CA LEU A 133 -10.17 7.52 14.79
C LEU A 133 -10.12 9.05 14.72
N ARG A 134 -8.97 9.68 15.03
CA ARG A 134 -8.83 11.14 14.96
C ARG A 134 -8.73 11.66 13.51
N VAL A 135 -8.25 10.83 12.59
CA VAL A 135 -7.98 11.23 11.20
C VAL A 135 -8.72 10.33 10.24
N PHE A 136 -9.45 10.94 9.31
CA PHE A 136 -10.04 10.26 8.15
C PHE A 136 -9.12 10.47 6.94
N ARG A 137 -8.36 9.43 6.56
CA ARG A 137 -7.42 9.48 5.42
C ARG A 137 -7.77 8.41 4.38
N PRO A 138 -8.56 8.74 3.35
CA PRO A 138 -8.98 7.79 2.30
C PRO A 138 -7.84 7.08 1.57
N SER A 139 -6.67 7.73 1.47
CA SER A 139 -5.48 7.14 0.84
C SER A 139 -4.75 6.10 1.71
N SER A 140 -5.17 5.90 2.96
CA SER A 140 -4.58 4.93 3.88
C SER A 140 -5.56 3.80 4.17
N ALA A 141 -5.22 2.59 3.73
CA ALA A 141 -6.01 1.39 4.01
C ALA A 141 -6.16 1.14 5.53
N MET A 142 -5.16 1.50 6.33
CA MET A 142 -5.24 1.37 7.80
C MET A 142 -6.26 2.35 8.40
N SER A 143 -6.26 3.61 7.96
CA SER A 143 -7.24 4.62 8.42
C SER A 143 -8.66 4.22 8.03
N MET A 144 -8.87 3.84 6.76
CA MET A 144 -10.17 3.36 6.31
C MET A 144 -10.61 2.10 7.06
N GLY A 145 -9.70 1.18 7.34
CA GLY A 145 -9.96 -0.01 8.14
C GLY A 145 -10.48 0.30 9.55
N SER A 146 -9.85 1.25 10.26
CA SER A 146 -10.30 1.67 11.59
C SER A 146 -11.72 2.23 11.56
N TRP A 147 -12.05 3.07 10.57
CA TRP A 147 -13.41 3.59 10.40
C TRP A 147 -14.41 2.51 10.01
N ILE A 148 -14.04 1.59 9.11
CA ILE A 148 -14.89 0.46 8.74
C ILE A 148 -15.23 -0.39 9.97
N VAL A 149 -14.24 -0.76 10.77
CA VAL A 149 -14.47 -1.57 11.98
C VAL A 149 -15.27 -0.81 13.03
N ALA A 150 -14.94 0.46 13.27
CA ALA A 150 -15.63 1.30 14.26
C ALA A 150 -17.12 1.51 13.92
N THR A 151 -17.48 1.52 12.64
CA THR A 151 -18.88 1.61 12.20
C THR A 151 -19.55 0.24 12.10
N ALA A 152 -18.86 -0.76 11.53
CA ALA A 152 -19.44 -2.07 11.26
C ALA A 152 -19.76 -2.85 12.54
N ALA A 153 -18.85 -2.88 13.52
CA ALA A 153 -19.07 -3.70 14.72
C ALA A 153 -20.31 -3.28 15.53
N PRO A 154 -20.55 -1.99 15.83
CA PRO A 154 -21.79 -1.54 16.44
C PRO A 154 -23.02 -1.78 15.55
N ALA A 155 -22.91 -1.57 14.23
CA ALA A 155 -24.02 -1.81 13.31
C ALA A 155 -24.43 -3.29 13.29
N PHE A 156 -23.46 -4.21 13.32
CA PHE A 156 -23.73 -5.65 13.34
C PHE A 156 -24.44 -6.05 14.63
N ALA A 157 -23.95 -5.61 15.79
CA ALA A 157 -24.59 -5.86 17.07
C ALA A 157 -26.01 -5.26 17.14
N GLY A 158 -26.17 -4.01 16.70
CA GLY A 158 -27.46 -3.34 16.66
C GLY A 158 -28.46 -4.06 15.75
N SER A 159 -28.02 -4.52 14.57
CA SER A 159 -28.87 -5.25 13.63
C SER A 159 -29.38 -6.58 14.18
N ALA A 160 -28.61 -7.24 15.05
CA ALA A 160 -29.00 -8.52 15.65
C ALA A 160 -29.92 -8.37 16.87
N ILE A 161 -29.83 -7.25 17.60
CA ILE A 161 -30.50 -7.07 18.91
C ILE A 161 -31.73 -6.18 18.80
N LEU A 162 -31.62 -5.03 18.13
CA LEU A 162 -32.63 -3.97 18.17
C LEU A 162 -33.95 -4.28 17.45
N PRO A 163 -34.01 -5.04 16.35
CA PRO A 163 -35.28 -5.36 15.68
C PRO A 163 -36.31 -6.06 16.59
N HIS A 164 -35.86 -6.72 17.66
CA HIS A 164 -36.72 -7.47 18.57
C HIS A 164 -37.36 -6.63 19.68
N THR A 165 -36.99 -5.36 19.83
CA THR A 165 -37.48 -4.51 20.93
C THR A 165 -38.84 -3.86 20.65
N GLY A 166 -39.33 -3.91 19.41
CA GLY A 166 -40.59 -3.29 18.98
C GLY A 166 -40.57 -1.76 18.94
N GLY A 167 -41.67 -1.17 18.46
CA GLY A 167 -41.86 0.29 18.39
C GLY A 167 -40.81 1.03 17.54
N LEU A 168 -40.51 2.28 17.91
CA LEU A 168 -39.53 3.11 17.22
C LEU A 168 -38.11 2.51 17.24
N VAL A 169 -37.76 1.78 18.30
CA VAL A 169 -36.45 1.14 18.47
C VAL A 169 -36.29 -0.04 17.50
N GLY A 170 -37.35 -0.82 17.28
CA GLY A 170 -37.36 -1.87 16.25
C GLY A 170 -37.16 -1.31 14.84
N SER A 171 -37.88 -0.23 14.49
CA SER A 171 -37.71 0.45 13.20
C SER A 171 -36.30 1.00 13.00
N PHE A 172 -35.69 1.54 14.07
CA PHE A 172 -34.30 1.96 14.05
C PHE A 172 -33.33 0.78 13.89
N GLY A 173 -33.62 -0.36 14.50
CA GLY A 173 -32.88 -1.61 14.31
C GLY A 173 -32.85 -2.08 12.85
N ASN A 174 -33.97 -1.98 12.15
CA ASN A 174 -34.03 -2.30 10.71
C ASN A 174 -33.20 -1.33 9.86
N ALA A 175 -33.21 -0.02 10.20
CA ALA A 175 -32.34 0.95 9.53
C ALA A 175 -30.85 0.65 9.78
N ILE A 176 -30.49 0.20 10.99
CA ILE A 176 -29.13 -0.27 11.32
C ILE A 176 -28.78 -1.54 10.53
N GLY A 177 -29.74 -2.44 10.26
CA GLY A 177 -29.56 -3.58 9.37
C GLY A 177 -28.99 -3.20 8.01
N LYS A 178 -29.50 -2.11 7.42
CA LYS A 178 -28.99 -1.58 6.14
C LYS A 178 -27.55 -1.10 6.24
N VAL A 179 -27.22 -0.38 7.32
CA VAL A 179 -25.85 0.06 7.58
C VAL A 179 -24.93 -1.14 7.75
N ALA A 180 -25.35 -2.17 8.47
CA ALA A 180 -24.62 -3.43 8.61
C ALA A 180 -24.37 -4.09 7.24
N GLY A 181 -25.40 -4.21 6.39
CA GLY A 181 -25.26 -4.75 5.04
C GLY A 181 -24.27 -3.95 4.17
N VAL A 182 -24.40 -2.63 4.16
CA VAL A 182 -23.50 -1.73 3.39
C VAL A 182 -22.06 -1.83 3.88
N MET A 183 -21.84 -1.86 5.21
CA MET A 183 -20.50 -1.97 5.80
C MET A 183 -19.92 -3.38 5.72
N GLY A 184 -20.75 -4.40 5.49
CA GLY A 184 -20.35 -5.79 5.40
C GLY A 184 -19.38 -6.07 4.24
N LEU A 185 -19.62 -5.48 3.06
CA LEU A 185 -18.75 -5.68 1.91
C LEU A 185 -17.35 -5.05 2.09
N PRO A 186 -17.21 -3.77 2.52
CA PRO A 186 -15.93 -3.20 2.92
C PRO A 186 -15.23 -4.04 3.99
N LEU A 187 -15.93 -4.47 5.06
CA LEU A 187 -15.33 -5.29 6.10
C LEU A 187 -14.79 -6.62 5.56
N ALA A 188 -15.51 -7.23 4.61
CA ALA A 188 -15.12 -8.50 4.02
C ALA A 188 -13.83 -8.42 3.17
N GLY A 189 -13.58 -7.27 2.53
CA GLY A 189 -12.51 -7.10 1.54
C GLY A 189 -11.37 -6.15 1.92
N TYR A 190 -11.56 -5.18 2.81
CA TYR A 190 -10.57 -4.11 3.02
C TYR A 190 -9.22 -4.62 3.53
N THR A 191 -9.21 -5.73 4.26
CA THR A 191 -7.99 -6.35 4.80
C THR A 191 -7.08 -6.85 3.67
N ALA A 192 -7.64 -7.31 2.54
CA ALA A 192 -6.84 -7.64 1.36
C ALA A 192 -6.23 -6.39 0.72
N ALA A 193 -6.96 -5.28 0.67
CA ALA A 193 -6.42 -4.01 0.17
C ALA A 193 -5.29 -3.50 1.09
N LEU A 194 -5.44 -3.68 2.41
CA LEU A 194 -4.41 -3.38 3.40
C LEU A 194 -3.13 -4.19 3.14
N LEU A 195 -3.24 -5.52 2.93
CA LEU A 195 -2.09 -6.37 2.60
C LEU A 195 -1.47 -6.00 1.25
N GLY A 196 -2.30 -5.84 0.21
CA GLY A 196 -1.86 -5.56 -1.15
C GLY A 196 -1.17 -4.21 -1.33
N ASN A 197 -1.41 -3.26 -0.41
CA ASN A 197 -0.78 -1.95 -0.40
C ASN A 197 0.54 -1.90 0.40
N THR A 198 1.10 -3.04 0.78
CA THR A 198 2.41 -3.15 1.44
C THR A 198 3.54 -3.42 0.43
N ALA A 199 4.79 -3.29 0.90
CA ALA A 199 5.97 -3.68 0.14
C ALA A 199 6.31 -5.18 0.24
N VAL A 200 5.50 -5.99 0.95
CA VAL A 200 5.75 -7.42 1.11
C VAL A 200 5.57 -8.13 -0.24
N PRO A 201 6.57 -8.88 -0.74
CA PRO A 201 6.56 -9.35 -2.12
C PRO A 201 5.32 -10.15 -2.53
N ALA A 202 4.96 -11.18 -1.75
CA ALA A 202 3.81 -12.02 -2.08
C ALA A 202 2.48 -11.27 -2.02
N TRP A 203 2.31 -10.37 -1.05
CA TRP A 203 1.07 -9.61 -0.92
C TRP A 203 0.92 -8.57 -2.03
N GLN A 204 1.99 -7.86 -2.34
CA GLN A 204 2.00 -6.86 -3.40
C GLN A 204 1.79 -7.48 -4.78
N ALA A 205 2.37 -8.66 -5.03
CA ALA A 205 2.24 -9.37 -6.29
C ALA A 205 0.77 -9.75 -6.58
N ALA A 206 0.03 -10.14 -5.54
CA ALA A 206 -1.37 -10.58 -5.65
C ALA A 206 -2.40 -9.47 -5.41
N ARG A 207 -1.99 -8.19 -5.37
CA ARG A 207 -2.85 -7.08 -4.93
C ARG A 207 -4.15 -6.91 -5.74
N LYS A 208 -4.21 -7.44 -6.96
CA LYS A 208 -5.38 -7.31 -7.85
C LYS A 208 -6.41 -8.40 -7.58
N SER A 209 -5.96 -9.64 -7.37
CA SER A 209 -6.83 -10.80 -7.12
C SER A 209 -7.18 -11.03 -5.65
N MET A 210 -6.33 -10.60 -4.71
CA MET A 210 -6.50 -10.86 -3.27
C MET A 210 -7.82 -10.32 -2.68
N PRO A 211 -8.32 -9.12 -3.04
CA PRO A 211 -9.62 -8.65 -2.55
C PRO A 211 -10.78 -9.56 -2.92
N PHE A 212 -10.79 -10.08 -4.15
CA PHE A 212 -11.80 -11.04 -4.60
C PHE A 212 -11.68 -12.36 -3.85
N LEU A 213 -10.46 -12.84 -3.62
CA LEU A 213 -10.23 -14.06 -2.84
C LEU A 213 -10.77 -13.92 -1.41
N PHE A 214 -10.51 -12.79 -0.74
CA PHE A 214 -10.95 -12.57 0.63
C PHE A 214 -12.47 -12.47 0.75
N VAL A 215 -13.11 -11.70 -0.15
CA VAL A 215 -14.58 -11.59 -0.17
C VAL A 215 -15.19 -12.97 -0.46
N ALA A 216 -14.73 -13.67 -1.49
CA ALA A 216 -15.27 -14.96 -1.87
C ALA A 216 -15.06 -16.04 -0.78
N SER A 217 -13.87 -16.12 -0.18
CA SER A 217 -13.62 -17.07 0.92
C SER A 217 -14.47 -16.74 2.16
N GLY A 218 -14.75 -15.46 2.41
CA GLY A 218 -15.66 -14.99 3.45
C GLY A 218 -17.11 -15.41 3.17
N THR A 219 -17.55 -15.27 1.91
CA THR A 219 -18.85 -15.75 1.43
C THR A 219 -19.00 -17.26 1.59
N THR A 220 -18.02 -18.06 1.15
CA THR A 220 -18.01 -19.51 1.35
C THR A 220 -18.10 -19.87 2.83
N SER A 221 -17.32 -19.19 3.68
CA SER A 221 -17.31 -19.44 5.13
C SER A 221 -18.65 -19.12 5.79
N ALA A 222 -19.26 -17.98 5.43
CA ALA A 222 -20.56 -17.57 5.95
C ALA A 222 -21.66 -18.56 5.53
N ALA A 223 -21.69 -18.94 4.24
CA ALA A 223 -22.62 -19.94 3.73
C ALA A 223 -22.43 -21.31 4.42
N SER A 224 -21.18 -21.69 4.70
CA SER A 224 -20.83 -22.95 5.34
C SER A 224 -21.29 -22.99 6.80
N LEU A 225 -21.10 -21.90 7.55
CA LEU A 225 -21.61 -21.79 8.92
C LEU A 225 -23.14 -21.82 8.97
N LEU A 226 -23.80 -21.07 8.07
CA LEU A 226 -25.25 -21.07 7.97
C LEU A 226 -25.78 -22.43 7.49
N GLY A 227 -25.11 -23.12 6.57
CA GLY A 227 -25.52 -24.43 6.05
C GLY A 227 -25.50 -25.55 7.09
N MET A 228 -24.77 -25.38 8.20
CA MET A 228 -24.82 -26.29 9.36
C MET A 228 -26.02 -26.02 10.28
N MET A 229 -26.74 -24.92 10.07
CA MET A 229 -27.97 -24.58 10.79
C MET A 229 -29.19 -25.17 10.06
N THR A 230 -30.30 -25.26 10.78
CA THR A 230 -31.59 -25.75 10.26
C THR A 230 -32.44 -24.58 9.78
N PHE A 231 -32.99 -24.67 8.57
CA PHE A 231 -33.85 -23.63 8.00
C PHE A 231 -35.03 -24.24 7.25
N SER A 232 -35.95 -23.39 6.77
CA SER A 232 -36.98 -23.83 5.81
C SER A 232 -36.37 -24.18 4.44
N ASP A 233 -37.06 -24.99 3.63
CA ASP A 233 -36.59 -25.40 2.30
C ASP A 233 -36.19 -24.22 1.41
N ARG A 234 -36.87 -23.08 1.53
CA ARG A 234 -36.59 -21.88 0.74
C ARG A 234 -35.28 -21.23 1.18
N GLU A 235 -35.10 -21.05 2.49
CA GLU A 235 -33.88 -20.50 3.08
C GLU A 235 -32.67 -21.41 2.82
N GLU A 236 -32.84 -22.73 2.93
CA GLU A 236 -31.79 -23.70 2.59
C GLU A 236 -31.35 -23.58 1.13
N ARG A 237 -32.30 -23.38 0.20
CA ARG A 237 -31.96 -23.12 -1.21
C ARG A 237 -31.17 -21.83 -1.38
N VAL A 238 -31.50 -20.76 -0.66
CA VAL A 238 -30.77 -19.48 -0.71
C VAL A 238 -29.35 -19.66 -0.17
N VAL A 239 -29.19 -20.26 1.02
CA VAL A 239 -27.88 -20.55 1.62
C VAL A 239 -27.02 -21.41 0.70
N ARG A 240 -27.60 -22.47 0.11
CA ARG A 240 -26.89 -23.34 -0.83
C ARG A 240 -26.44 -22.59 -2.09
N ARG A 241 -27.30 -21.76 -2.69
CA ARG A 241 -26.93 -20.96 -3.88
C ARG A 241 -25.83 -19.96 -3.55
N PHE A 242 -25.94 -19.29 -2.40
CA PHE A 242 -24.94 -18.37 -1.90
C PHE A 242 -23.59 -19.06 -1.68
N GLY A 243 -23.60 -20.26 -1.08
CA GLY A 243 -22.41 -21.09 -0.89
C GLY A 243 -21.77 -21.57 -2.19
N ILE A 244 -22.57 -22.03 -3.17
CA ILE A 244 -22.07 -22.43 -4.49
C ILE A 244 -21.45 -21.24 -5.22
N ALA A 245 -22.12 -20.08 -5.23
CA ALA A 245 -21.59 -18.88 -5.86
C ALA A 245 -20.29 -18.42 -5.19
N GLY A 246 -20.24 -18.44 -3.85
CA GLY A 246 -19.04 -18.17 -3.06
C GLY A 246 -17.90 -19.12 -3.40
N GLY A 247 -18.13 -20.43 -3.37
CA GLY A 247 -17.11 -21.44 -3.64
C GLY A 247 -16.57 -21.40 -5.08
N LEU A 248 -17.43 -21.12 -6.07
CA LEU A 248 -17.00 -20.90 -7.45
C LEU A 248 -16.13 -19.64 -7.57
N ALA A 249 -16.56 -18.53 -6.97
CA ALA A 249 -15.81 -17.29 -6.96
C ALA A 249 -14.47 -17.44 -6.21
N GLU A 250 -14.45 -18.18 -5.10
CA GLU A 250 -13.26 -18.47 -4.31
C GLU A 250 -12.26 -19.29 -5.11
N THR A 251 -12.73 -20.33 -5.81
CA THR A 251 -11.89 -21.14 -6.70
C THR A 251 -11.29 -20.29 -7.82
N ALA A 252 -12.11 -19.47 -8.49
CA ALA A 252 -11.63 -18.59 -9.56
C ALA A 252 -10.62 -17.55 -9.06
N ALA A 253 -10.90 -16.92 -7.90
CA ALA A 253 -10.01 -15.95 -7.28
C ALA A 253 -8.72 -16.59 -6.77
N ALA A 254 -8.77 -17.81 -6.26
CA ALA A 254 -7.58 -18.57 -5.83
C ALA A 254 -6.66 -18.88 -7.03
N LEU A 255 -7.21 -19.26 -8.19
CA LEU A 255 -6.43 -19.47 -9.41
C LEU A 255 -5.80 -18.16 -9.91
N ALA A 256 -6.54 -17.05 -9.86
CA ALA A 256 -6.01 -15.73 -10.22
C ALA A 256 -4.88 -15.31 -9.26
N PHE A 257 -5.06 -15.54 -7.96
CA PHE A 257 -4.07 -15.29 -6.91
C PHE A 257 -2.79 -16.10 -7.15
N GLU A 258 -2.88 -17.41 -7.40
CA GLU A 258 -1.72 -18.23 -7.70
C GLU A 258 -0.99 -17.73 -8.95
N LYS A 259 -1.73 -17.41 -10.01
CA LYS A 259 -1.15 -16.92 -11.26
C LYS A 259 -0.39 -15.60 -11.07
N GLU A 260 -0.93 -14.70 -10.25
CA GLU A 260 -0.30 -13.41 -9.95
C GLU A 260 0.98 -13.58 -9.12
N VAL A 261 0.92 -14.34 -8.02
CA VAL A 261 2.09 -14.56 -7.15
C VAL A 261 3.19 -15.33 -7.88
N LYS A 262 2.83 -16.37 -8.66
CA LYS A 262 3.78 -17.18 -9.43
C LYS A 262 4.34 -16.50 -10.67
N SER A 263 3.86 -15.29 -11.01
CA SER A 263 4.44 -14.51 -12.10
C SER A 263 5.93 -14.19 -11.89
N VAL A 264 6.39 -14.23 -10.64
CA VAL A 264 7.81 -14.19 -10.27
C VAL A 264 8.09 -15.44 -9.43
N GLU A 265 8.88 -16.36 -9.97
CA GLU A 265 9.15 -17.67 -9.35
C GLU A 265 9.53 -17.56 -7.86
N GLN A 266 10.47 -16.65 -7.54
CA GLN A 266 10.95 -16.48 -6.17
C GLN A 266 9.85 -16.01 -5.19
N VAL A 267 8.88 -15.23 -5.67
CA VAL A 267 7.73 -14.75 -4.89
C VAL A 267 6.66 -15.85 -4.76
N GLY A 268 6.57 -16.77 -5.72
CA GLY A 268 5.68 -17.93 -5.72
C GLY A 268 6.10 -19.08 -4.81
N LYS A 269 7.40 -19.22 -4.51
CA LYS A 269 7.96 -20.33 -3.70
C LYS A 269 7.23 -20.59 -2.37
N PRO A 270 6.85 -19.56 -1.59
CA PRO A 270 6.11 -19.77 -0.35
C PRO A 270 4.75 -20.46 -0.52
N LEU A 271 4.12 -20.43 -1.69
CA LEU A 271 2.86 -21.15 -1.94
C LEU A 271 3.06 -22.61 -2.35
N GLU A 272 4.29 -23.01 -2.68
CA GLU A 272 4.59 -24.36 -3.19
C GLU A 272 5.22 -25.25 -2.11
N ALA A 273 6.03 -24.64 -1.24
CA ALA A 273 6.82 -25.32 -0.22
C ALA A 273 6.65 -24.69 1.17
N GLY A 274 7.07 -25.42 2.21
CA GLY A 274 7.02 -24.99 3.61
C GLY A 274 5.61 -24.99 4.19
N ALA A 275 5.48 -24.40 5.38
CA ALA A 275 4.22 -24.32 6.12
C ALA A 275 3.12 -23.56 5.35
N SER A 276 3.47 -22.42 4.74
CA SER A 276 2.55 -21.63 3.92
C SER A 276 2.01 -22.42 2.72
N GLY A 277 2.86 -23.18 2.04
CA GLY A 277 2.44 -24.03 0.91
C GLY A 277 1.55 -25.19 1.35
N ALA A 278 1.81 -25.79 2.53
CA ALA A 278 0.96 -26.82 3.11
C ALA A 278 -0.44 -26.26 3.47
N LEU A 279 -0.49 -25.10 4.14
CA LEU A 279 -1.73 -24.39 4.45
C LEU A 279 -2.52 -24.06 3.19
N TRP A 280 -1.84 -23.57 2.14
CA TRP A 280 -2.47 -23.24 0.86
C TRP A 280 -3.07 -24.46 0.16
N LYS A 281 -2.35 -25.58 0.11
CA LYS A 281 -2.85 -26.85 -0.46
C LYS A 281 -4.04 -27.40 0.34
N ALA A 282 -3.96 -27.33 1.67
CA ALA A 282 -5.05 -27.74 2.55
C ALA A 282 -6.29 -26.85 2.33
N ALA A 283 -6.12 -25.53 2.25
CA ALA A 283 -7.21 -24.59 1.98
C ALA A 283 -7.93 -24.91 0.66
N LYS A 284 -7.18 -25.09 -0.44
CA LYS A 284 -7.75 -25.46 -1.75
C LYS A 284 -8.48 -26.81 -1.71
N THR A 285 -7.93 -27.79 -1.00
CA THR A 285 -8.55 -29.11 -0.86
C THR A 285 -9.88 -28.99 -0.11
N CYS A 286 -9.88 -28.30 1.03
CA CYS A 286 -11.08 -28.04 1.82
C CYS A 286 -12.15 -27.27 1.02
N SER A 287 -11.75 -26.23 0.27
CA SER A 287 -12.66 -25.45 -0.57
C SER A 287 -13.28 -26.32 -1.67
N THR A 288 -12.46 -27.14 -2.33
CA THR A 288 -12.92 -28.08 -3.38
C THR A 288 -13.91 -29.11 -2.82
N VAL A 289 -13.62 -29.68 -1.65
CA VAL A 289 -14.51 -30.64 -0.97
C VAL A 289 -15.83 -29.98 -0.58
N SER A 290 -15.78 -28.77 -0.02
CA SER A 290 -16.98 -28.02 0.35
C SER A 290 -17.86 -27.70 -0.87
N LEU A 291 -17.26 -27.23 -1.96
CA LEU A 291 -17.96 -26.94 -3.21
C LEU A 291 -18.55 -28.21 -3.84
N ALA A 292 -17.77 -29.30 -3.90
CA ALA A 292 -18.24 -30.58 -4.43
C ALA A 292 -19.43 -31.12 -3.61
N ALA A 293 -19.33 -31.12 -2.28
CA ALA A 293 -20.41 -31.53 -1.39
C ALA A 293 -21.66 -30.65 -1.60
N SER A 294 -21.49 -29.34 -1.83
CA SER A 294 -22.59 -28.41 -2.05
C SER A 294 -23.30 -28.63 -3.40
N LEU A 295 -22.56 -29.07 -4.42
CA LEU A 295 -23.09 -29.34 -5.78
C LEU A 295 -23.86 -30.66 -5.87
N VAL A 296 -23.47 -31.69 -5.10
CA VAL A 296 -24.17 -32.99 -5.10
C VAL A 296 -25.63 -32.82 -4.66
N PRO A 297 -26.62 -33.41 -5.38
CA PRO A 297 -28.03 -33.37 -4.98
C PRO A 297 -28.32 -34.13 -3.67
N GLY A 298 -29.44 -33.84 -3.03
CA GLY A 298 -29.90 -34.53 -1.81
C GLY A 298 -29.39 -33.92 -0.51
N ASP A 299 -30.13 -34.14 0.57
CA ASP A 299 -29.84 -33.55 1.89
C ASP A 299 -29.51 -34.64 2.91
N ILE A 300 -28.21 -34.93 3.04
CA ILE A 300 -27.69 -35.93 3.98
C ILE A 300 -26.97 -35.18 5.10
N PRO A 301 -27.22 -35.48 6.39
CA PRO A 301 -26.61 -34.77 7.51
C PRO A 301 -25.07 -34.72 7.44
N LEU A 302 -24.44 -35.84 7.06
CA LEU A 302 -23.00 -35.91 6.87
C LEU A 302 -22.50 -34.96 5.77
N LYS A 303 -23.27 -34.79 4.69
CA LYS A 303 -22.92 -33.87 3.59
C LYS A 303 -22.94 -32.42 4.07
N ARG A 304 -24.00 -32.02 4.80
CA ARG A 304 -24.12 -30.68 5.40
C ARG A 304 -22.97 -30.40 6.34
N PHE A 305 -22.66 -31.35 7.22
CA PHE A 305 -21.54 -31.26 8.16
C PHE A 305 -20.20 -31.13 7.43
N LEU A 306 -19.91 -32.00 6.46
CA LEU A 306 -18.67 -31.95 5.69
C LEU A 306 -18.54 -30.64 4.90
N ALA A 307 -19.59 -30.21 4.20
CA ALA A 307 -19.60 -28.96 3.44
C ALA A 307 -19.34 -27.75 4.35
N GLY A 308 -20.02 -27.73 5.51
CA GLY A 308 -19.88 -26.71 6.54
C GLY A 308 -18.46 -26.64 7.12
N VAL A 309 -17.98 -27.74 7.69
CA VAL A 309 -16.66 -27.79 8.34
C VAL A 309 -15.54 -27.50 7.34
N THR A 310 -15.56 -28.12 6.16
CA THR A 310 -14.50 -27.92 5.16
C THR A 310 -14.54 -26.53 4.55
N GLY A 311 -15.72 -25.93 4.33
CA GLY A 311 -15.82 -24.57 3.80
C GLY A 311 -15.37 -23.51 4.80
N THR A 312 -15.73 -23.67 6.08
CA THR A 312 -15.23 -22.80 7.16
C THR A 312 -13.71 -22.97 7.34
N ALA A 313 -13.20 -24.21 7.34
CA ALA A 313 -11.76 -24.47 7.42
C ALA A 313 -11.00 -23.90 6.22
N ALA A 314 -11.56 -23.97 5.01
CA ALA A 314 -10.96 -23.41 3.80
C ALA A 314 -10.74 -21.90 3.92
N GLY A 315 -11.75 -21.16 4.41
CA GLY A 315 -11.64 -19.72 4.65
C GLY A 315 -10.53 -19.38 5.64
N LEU A 316 -10.47 -20.08 6.78
CA LEU A 316 -9.45 -19.88 7.80
C LEU A 316 -8.04 -20.18 7.28
N LEU A 317 -7.86 -21.36 6.68
CA LEU A 317 -6.58 -21.80 6.12
C LEU A 317 -6.11 -20.87 5.00
N THR A 318 -7.01 -20.33 4.17
CA THR A 318 -6.67 -19.34 3.15
C THR A 318 -6.05 -18.09 3.77
N ARG A 319 -6.62 -17.55 4.87
CA ARG A 319 -6.07 -16.35 5.50
C ARG A 319 -4.70 -16.60 6.12
N PHE A 320 -4.52 -17.74 6.79
CA PHE A 320 -3.22 -18.14 7.33
C PHE A 320 -2.19 -18.42 6.23
N ALA A 321 -2.58 -19.09 5.15
CA ALA A 321 -1.70 -19.35 4.02
C ALA A 321 -1.20 -18.05 3.36
N VAL A 322 -2.10 -17.09 3.10
CA VAL A 322 -1.74 -15.78 2.55
C VAL A 322 -0.84 -15.01 3.51
N PHE A 323 -1.13 -15.04 4.81
CA PHE A 323 -0.34 -14.38 5.83
C PHE A 323 1.09 -14.95 5.91
N GLU A 324 1.23 -16.26 6.09
CA GLU A 324 2.52 -16.96 6.18
C GLU A 324 3.31 -16.88 4.88
N ALA A 325 2.65 -16.92 3.71
CA ALA A 325 3.31 -16.69 2.43
C ALA A 325 3.92 -15.28 2.34
N GLY A 326 3.24 -14.29 2.90
CA GLY A 326 3.77 -12.93 3.07
C GLY A 326 5.01 -12.89 3.92
N VAL A 327 4.95 -13.43 5.13
CA VAL A 327 6.07 -13.51 6.09
C VAL A 327 7.27 -14.21 5.46
N ALA A 328 7.06 -15.39 4.85
CA ALA A 328 8.11 -16.14 4.17
C ALA A 328 8.72 -15.36 3.00
N SER A 329 7.90 -14.65 2.21
CA SER A 329 8.40 -13.81 1.11
C SER A 329 9.17 -12.58 1.59
N ALA A 330 8.81 -12.01 2.75
CA ALA A 330 9.52 -10.88 3.35
C ALA A 330 10.90 -11.32 3.89
N ARG A 331 10.99 -12.53 4.44
CA ARG A 331 12.25 -13.12 4.93
C ARG A 331 13.23 -13.51 3.82
N ASP A 332 12.76 -13.64 2.57
CA ASP A 332 13.63 -13.97 1.43
C ASP A 332 14.32 -12.71 0.88
N PRO A 333 15.66 -12.57 1.02
CA PRO A 333 16.41 -11.40 0.53
C PRO A 333 16.24 -11.15 -0.97
N ARG A 334 15.98 -12.20 -1.75
CA ARG A 334 15.94 -12.14 -3.21
C ARG A 334 14.56 -11.85 -3.76
N ALA A 335 13.50 -12.07 -3.00
CA ALA A 335 12.11 -11.95 -3.47
C ALA A 335 11.81 -10.52 -3.96
N THR A 336 12.13 -9.50 -3.15
CA THR A 336 11.93 -8.09 -3.51
C THR A 336 12.70 -7.72 -4.79
N PHE A 337 13.99 -8.06 -4.87
CA PHE A 337 14.80 -7.73 -6.04
C PHE A 337 14.35 -8.44 -7.31
N ARG A 338 14.00 -9.73 -7.23
CA ARG A 338 13.47 -10.48 -8.39
C ARG A 338 12.17 -9.87 -8.88
N GLN A 339 11.28 -9.46 -7.98
CA GLN A 339 10.03 -8.79 -8.33
C GLN A 339 10.28 -7.47 -9.07
N GLN A 340 11.16 -6.61 -8.55
CA GLN A 340 11.50 -5.33 -9.21
C GLN A 340 12.21 -5.53 -10.56
N ARG A 341 13.14 -6.50 -10.64
CA ARG A 341 13.84 -6.84 -11.90
C ARG A 341 12.91 -7.42 -12.96
N ALA A 342 11.86 -8.12 -12.56
CA ALA A 342 10.81 -8.58 -13.46
C ALA A 342 9.84 -7.45 -13.91
N GLY A 343 10.14 -6.19 -13.57
CA GLY A 343 9.31 -5.04 -13.91
C GLY A 343 8.01 -4.96 -13.09
N ARG A 344 7.91 -5.70 -11.98
CA ARG A 344 6.75 -5.70 -11.08
C ARG A 344 7.03 -4.78 -9.87
N GLY A 345 5.98 -4.27 -9.24
CA GLY A 345 6.12 -3.37 -8.09
C GLY A 345 6.30 -1.91 -8.50
N GLY A 346 7.44 -1.30 -8.18
CA GLY A 346 7.66 0.14 -8.41
C GLY A 346 7.74 0.48 -9.89
N ALA A 347 8.40 -0.36 -10.69
CA ALA A 347 8.46 -0.19 -12.14
C ALA A 347 7.08 -0.33 -12.82
N GLU A 348 6.17 -1.11 -12.25
CA GLU A 348 4.80 -1.26 -12.75
C GLU A 348 3.97 0.02 -12.53
N SER A 349 4.21 0.76 -11.44
CA SER A 349 3.50 2.00 -11.13
C SER A 349 4.11 3.23 -11.80
N THR A 350 5.43 3.30 -11.94
CA THR A 350 6.12 4.44 -12.55
C THR A 350 6.27 4.32 -14.07
N GLY A 351 6.03 3.13 -14.63
CA GLY A 351 6.28 2.82 -16.05
C GLY A 351 7.76 2.90 -16.46
N SER A 352 8.66 3.09 -15.49
CA SER A 352 10.10 3.24 -15.69
C SER A 352 10.84 2.49 -14.60
N ALA A 353 11.73 1.58 -14.98
CA ALA A 353 12.64 0.96 -14.02
C ALA A 353 13.50 2.06 -13.36
N ALA A 354 13.68 1.99 -12.05
CA ALA A 354 14.63 2.86 -11.36
C ALA A 354 16.04 2.53 -11.87
N VAL A 355 16.60 3.45 -12.66
CA VAL A 355 17.95 3.31 -13.19
C VAL A 355 18.90 3.98 -12.21
N THR A 356 19.68 3.20 -11.46
CA THR A 356 20.78 3.69 -10.64
C THR A 356 22.10 3.33 -11.31
N GLY A 357 22.74 4.32 -11.95
CA GLY A 357 24.07 4.18 -12.55
C GLY A 357 24.30 5.11 -13.74
N SER A 358 25.51 5.65 -13.87
CA SER A 358 25.93 6.58 -14.94
C SER A 358 25.85 5.99 -16.36
N GLY A 359 25.79 4.66 -16.50
CA GLY A 359 25.65 3.96 -17.79
C GLY A 359 24.23 3.48 -18.12
N GLY A 360 23.26 3.72 -17.23
CA GLY A 360 21.89 3.26 -17.44
C GLY A 360 21.15 4.18 -18.42
N ARG A 361 21.11 3.79 -19.69
CA ARG A 361 20.25 4.46 -20.69
C ARG A 361 18.81 4.44 -20.16
N ARG A 362 18.24 5.62 -19.86
CA ARG A 362 16.78 5.77 -19.77
C ARG A 362 16.22 5.08 -21.00
N ALA A 363 15.35 4.08 -20.81
CA ALA A 363 14.59 3.55 -21.92
C ALA A 363 13.90 4.75 -22.55
N ALA A 364 14.29 5.07 -23.79
CA ALA A 364 13.78 6.22 -24.51
C ALA A 364 12.26 6.16 -24.42
N VAL A 365 11.66 7.21 -23.87
CA VAL A 365 10.22 7.45 -24.02
C VAL A 365 9.98 7.31 -25.51
N LYS A 366 9.23 6.26 -25.89
CA LYS A 366 8.94 5.95 -27.28
C LYS A 366 8.02 7.05 -27.77
N ALA A 367 8.61 8.16 -28.23
CA ALA A 367 7.89 9.17 -28.96
C ALA A 367 7.22 8.44 -30.12
N ARG A 368 5.89 8.49 -30.17
CA ARG A 368 5.13 8.03 -31.33
C ARG A 368 5.67 8.84 -32.51
N THR A 369 6.55 8.25 -33.29
CA THR A 369 6.93 8.77 -34.61
C THR A 369 5.77 8.49 -35.56
N GLY A 370 4.73 9.31 -35.42
CA GLY A 370 3.82 9.59 -36.52
C GLY A 370 4.58 10.33 -37.62
N ALA A 371 4.19 10.06 -38.86
CA ALA A 371 4.69 10.60 -40.13
C ALA A 371 5.48 11.92 -40.04
N GLY A 372 6.63 11.96 -40.75
CA GLY A 372 7.56 13.07 -40.79
C GLY A 372 6.88 14.43 -40.96
N ALA A 373 6.69 15.12 -39.85
CA ALA A 373 6.35 16.53 -39.81
C ALA A 373 7.65 17.31 -39.72
N TRP A 374 7.93 18.13 -40.72
CA TRP A 374 8.97 19.14 -40.64
C TRP A 374 8.48 20.23 -39.69
N ILE A 375 9.08 20.30 -38.51
CA ILE A 375 8.80 21.35 -37.55
C ILE A 375 9.73 22.53 -37.89
N SER A 376 9.17 23.61 -38.43
CA SER A 376 9.87 24.90 -38.48
C SER A 376 9.66 25.61 -37.14
N LEU A 377 10.70 25.68 -36.32
CA LEU A 377 10.72 26.40 -35.05
C LEU A 377 11.49 27.71 -35.26
N GLU A 378 10.79 28.83 -35.39
CA GLU A 378 11.41 30.16 -35.48
C GLU A 378 11.89 30.68 -34.11
N ARG A 379 11.21 30.29 -33.03
CA ARG A 379 11.55 30.73 -31.67
C ARG A 379 11.21 29.66 -30.64
N GLN A 380 12.15 29.38 -29.73
CA GLN A 380 11.97 28.48 -28.59
C GLN A 380 12.29 29.22 -27.30
N GLN A 381 11.44 29.08 -26.28
CA GLN A 381 11.64 29.69 -24.96
C GLN A 381 11.55 28.61 -23.88
N VAL A 382 12.59 28.49 -23.05
CA VAL A 382 12.67 27.52 -21.96
C VAL A 382 12.78 28.27 -20.63
N LYS A 383 11.91 27.92 -19.66
CA LYS A 383 11.97 28.45 -18.29
C LYS A 383 12.50 27.37 -17.37
N ALA A 384 13.65 27.60 -16.74
CA ALA A 384 14.25 26.69 -15.78
C ALA A 384 14.25 27.30 -14.37
N ALA A 385 13.79 26.54 -13.38
CA ALA A 385 13.81 26.95 -11.97
C ALA A 385 15.10 26.41 -11.31
N ALA A 386 16.22 27.07 -11.57
CA ALA A 386 17.53 26.72 -11.01
C ALA A 386 18.40 27.97 -10.79
N PRO A 387 19.40 27.93 -9.89
CA PRO A 387 20.33 29.03 -9.70
C PRO A 387 21.06 29.39 -11.00
N ARG A 388 21.21 30.68 -11.29
CA ARG A 388 21.80 31.18 -12.54
C ARG A 388 23.19 30.61 -12.84
N GLN A 389 24.02 30.46 -11.82
CA GLN A 389 25.37 29.89 -11.94
C GLN A 389 25.33 28.44 -12.42
N LEU A 390 24.37 27.66 -11.91
CA LEU A 390 24.16 26.27 -12.34
C LEU A 390 23.69 26.21 -13.79
N CYS A 391 22.74 27.06 -14.18
CA CYS A 391 22.31 27.14 -15.58
C CYS A 391 23.48 27.50 -16.51
N PHE A 392 24.34 28.43 -16.08
CA PHE A 392 25.53 28.83 -16.84
C PHE A 392 26.58 27.73 -16.96
N GLU A 393 26.93 27.05 -15.86
CA GLU A 393 27.87 25.93 -15.88
C GLU A 393 27.36 24.77 -16.74
N VAL A 394 26.07 24.47 -16.67
CA VAL A 394 25.46 23.40 -17.48
C VAL A 394 25.47 23.75 -18.98
N VAL A 395 25.13 24.98 -19.36
CA VAL A 395 25.14 25.39 -20.77
C VAL A 395 26.56 25.51 -21.31
N SER A 396 27.48 26.07 -20.52
CA SER A 396 28.89 26.25 -20.94
C SER A 396 29.72 24.97 -20.96
N SER A 397 29.37 23.96 -20.16
CA SER A 397 30.04 22.64 -20.17
C SER A 397 29.60 21.75 -21.34
N ALA A 398 28.43 22.01 -21.92
CA ALA A 398 27.89 21.24 -23.03
C ALA A 398 28.45 21.65 -24.41
N GLY A 399 29.08 22.83 -24.51
CA GLY A 399 29.60 23.39 -25.76
C GLY A 399 31.08 23.71 -25.69
N LYS A 400 31.75 23.76 -26.85
CA LYS A 400 33.13 24.21 -26.98
C LYS A 400 33.17 25.74 -27.08
N LEU A 401 33.83 26.43 -26.16
CA LEU A 401 34.00 27.88 -26.24
C LEU A 401 34.84 28.25 -27.47
N LEU A 402 34.29 29.07 -28.36
CA LEU A 402 35.00 29.59 -29.53
C LEU A 402 35.58 30.98 -29.26
N GLU A 403 34.81 31.85 -28.61
CA GLU A 403 35.18 33.25 -28.39
C GLU A 403 34.56 33.77 -27.07
N LYS A 404 35.36 34.41 -26.22
CA LYS A 404 34.87 35.15 -25.05
C LYS A 404 34.88 36.64 -25.41
N ARG A 405 33.70 37.24 -25.58
CA ARG A 405 33.55 38.66 -25.95
C ARG A 405 33.54 39.58 -24.73
N SER A 406 32.93 39.13 -23.64
CA SER A 406 32.93 39.83 -22.35
C SER A 406 32.76 38.84 -21.19
N ASP A 407 32.59 39.34 -19.96
CA ASP A 407 32.28 38.48 -18.81
C ASP A 407 30.86 37.89 -18.87
N THR A 408 29.95 38.53 -19.60
CA THR A 408 28.54 38.13 -19.76
C THR A 408 28.20 37.61 -21.15
N GLU A 409 29.08 37.77 -22.15
CA GLU A 409 28.87 37.32 -23.53
C GLU A 409 29.95 36.35 -24.01
N ARG A 410 29.53 35.17 -24.46
CA ARG A 410 30.42 34.11 -24.93
C ARG A 410 29.80 33.36 -26.11
N VAL A 411 30.62 32.99 -27.08
CA VAL A 411 30.23 32.24 -28.26
C VAL A 411 30.66 30.78 -28.09
N TYR A 412 29.71 29.86 -28.18
CA TYR A 412 29.94 28.42 -28.02
C TYR A 412 29.54 27.66 -29.29
N GLU A 413 30.33 26.64 -29.63
CA GLU A 413 30.00 25.64 -30.64
C GLU A 413 29.44 24.39 -29.96
N PHE A 414 28.26 23.95 -30.38
CA PHE A 414 27.64 22.72 -29.93
C PHE A 414 27.64 21.71 -31.08
N THR A 415 27.97 20.46 -30.77
CA THR A 415 27.87 19.35 -31.72
C THR A 415 26.80 18.38 -31.23
N THR A 416 25.71 18.26 -31.98
CA THR A 416 24.57 17.42 -31.61
C THR A 416 24.45 16.25 -32.59
N PRO A 417 24.52 14.98 -32.13
CA PRO A 417 24.29 13.83 -32.99
C PRO A 417 22.80 13.66 -33.30
N TYR A 418 22.42 13.65 -34.57
CA TYR A 418 21.05 13.41 -35.02
C TYR A 418 21.02 12.52 -36.26
N GLY A 419 20.30 11.40 -36.19
CA GLY A 419 20.10 10.51 -37.35
C GLY A 419 21.39 9.94 -37.97
N GLY A 420 22.44 9.74 -37.16
CA GLY A 420 23.76 9.26 -37.64
C GLY A 420 24.63 10.35 -38.28
N ARG A 421 24.25 11.62 -38.20
CA ARG A 421 25.04 12.78 -38.61
C ARG A 421 25.33 13.68 -37.41
N GLU A 422 26.43 14.41 -37.46
CA GLU A 422 26.72 15.47 -36.49
C GLU A 422 26.28 16.81 -37.05
N ILE A 423 25.44 17.53 -36.30
CA ILE A 423 25.03 18.88 -36.62
C ILE A 423 25.81 19.83 -35.71
N ARG A 424 26.50 20.80 -36.31
CA ARG A 424 27.23 21.84 -35.58
C ARG A 424 26.42 23.13 -35.57
N THR A 425 26.24 23.71 -34.39
CA THR A 425 25.58 25.01 -34.20
C THR A 425 26.51 25.94 -33.42
N VAL A 426 26.51 27.22 -33.79
CA VAL A 426 27.27 28.26 -33.09
C VAL A 426 26.26 29.22 -32.45
N GLU A 427 26.35 29.40 -31.14
CA GLU A 427 25.37 30.15 -30.35
C GLU A 427 26.06 31.23 -29.52
N LEU A 428 25.45 32.42 -29.48
CA LEU A 428 25.85 33.50 -28.59
C LEU A 428 25.07 33.38 -27.28
N LEU A 429 25.79 33.21 -26.18
CA LEU A 429 25.24 33.20 -24.84
C LEU A 429 25.41 34.58 -24.20
N THR A 430 24.32 35.29 -23.96
CA THR A 430 24.30 36.59 -23.25
C THR A 430 23.62 36.42 -21.90
N LEU A 431 24.27 36.90 -20.83
CA LEU A 431 23.80 36.82 -19.45
C LEU A 431 23.46 38.21 -18.89
N ASP A 432 22.19 38.62 -18.88
CA ASP A 432 21.76 39.92 -18.31
C ASP A 432 21.85 39.98 -16.78
N ALA A 433 22.38 41.07 -16.21
CA ALA A 433 22.41 41.32 -14.75
C ALA A 433 21.01 41.60 -14.17
N PRO A 434 20.74 41.32 -12.87
CA PRO A 434 19.45 41.67 -12.26
C PRO A 434 19.28 43.19 -12.21
N ARG A 435 18.17 43.71 -12.76
CA ARG A 435 17.91 45.16 -12.85
C ARG A 435 17.55 45.81 -11.51
N ALA A 436 17.08 45.03 -10.54
CA ALA A 436 16.88 45.44 -9.16
C ALA A 436 16.92 44.22 -8.24
N ILE A 437 17.15 44.45 -6.95
CA ILE A 437 16.98 43.44 -5.90
C ILE A 437 15.88 43.92 -4.94
N HIS A 438 14.94 43.02 -4.66
CA HIS A 438 13.85 43.30 -3.73
C HIS A 438 14.02 42.47 -2.46
N TYR A 439 13.83 43.10 -1.32
CA TYR A 439 13.80 42.45 -0.01
C TYR A 439 12.50 42.82 0.69
N ARG A 440 11.91 41.86 1.39
CA ARG A 440 10.77 42.09 2.29
C ARG A 440 11.15 41.52 3.64
N TRP A 441 11.01 42.33 4.67
CA TRP A 441 11.29 41.89 6.03
C TRP A 441 10.15 40.98 6.49
N LEU A 442 10.51 39.80 6.99
CA LEU A 442 9.55 38.80 7.48
C LEU A 442 9.34 38.89 8.99
N GLU A 443 10.33 39.40 9.74
CA GLU A 443 10.24 39.75 11.17
C GLU A 443 11.28 40.83 11.50
N GLY A 444 10.92 41.84 12.31
CA GLY A 444 11.78 42.97 12.66
C GLY A 444 11.03 44.03 13.50
N PRO A 445 11.73 45.05 14.04
CA PRO A 445 11.14 46.04 14.95
C PRO A 445 10.10 46.98 14.30
N LEU A 446 9.93 46.90 12.98
CA LEU A 446 8.92 47.61 12.19
C LEU A 446 8.17 46.59 11.32
N GLU A 447 6.84 46.64 11.32
CA GLU A 447 6.03 45.70 10.53
C GLU A 447 6.03 46.07 9.04
N ALA A 448 6.18 45.06 8.17
CA ALA A 448 6.01 45.12 6.71
C ALA A 448 6.93 46.11 5.95
N VAL A 449 8.23 46.07 6.22
CA VAL A 449 9.23 46.82 5.43
C VAL A 449 9.52 46.12 4.10
N GLU A 450 9.37 46.86 3.00
CA GLU A 450 9.77 46.45 1.65
C GLU A 450 10.86 47.37 1.11
N GLU A 451 11.98 46.80 0.69
CA GLU A 451 13.10 47.52 0.13
C GLU A 451 13.36 47.08 -1.31
N THR A 452 13.63 48.05 -2.18
CA THR A 452 14.01 47.82 -3.56
C THR A 452 15.31 48.56 -3.84
N ILE A 453 16.37 47.80 -4.08
CA ILE A 453 17.65 48.34 -4.54
C ILE A 453 17.63 48.26 -6.06
N SER A 454 17.41 49.39 -6.72
CA SER A 454 17.55 49.51 -8.18
C SER A 454 18.98 49.93 -8.50
N PHE A 455 19.52 49.40 -9.58
CA PHE A 455 20.83 49.81 -10.09
C PHE A 455 20.59 50.89 -11.14
N GLU A 456 20.91 52.14 -10.82
CA GLU A 456 20.98 53.20 -11.84
C GLU A 456 22.09 52.84 -12.83
N GLU A 457 21.76 52.71 -14.11
CA GLU A 457 22.76 52.77 -15.16
C GLU A 457 23.37 54.17 -15.08
N SER A 458 24.62 54.26 -14.63
CA SER A 458 25.38 55.50 -14.68
C SER A 458 25.62 55.87 -16.15
N GLY A 459 24.63 56.52 -16.75
CA GLY A 459 24.78 57.31 -17.96
C GLY A 459 25.64 58.52 -17.63
N GLY A 460 26.91 58.45 -18.00
CA GLY A 460 27.85 59.56 -17.91
C GLY A 460 28.46 59.81 -19.28
N ALA A 461 27.79 60.70 -20.02
CA ALA A 461 28.19 61.42 -21.24
C ALA A 461 28.32 60.64 -22.56
#